data_AF-A0A550GG29-F1
#
_entry.id   AF-A0A550GG29-F1
#
_cell.length_a   1.000
_cell.length_b   1.000
_cell.length_c   1.000
_cell.angle_alpha   90.00
_cell.angle_beta   90.00
_cell.angle_gamma   90.00
#
_symmetry.space_group_name_H-M   'P 1'
#
loop_
_entity.id
_entity.type
_entity.pdbx_description
1 polymer ?
#
loop_
_entity_poly.entity_id
_entity_poly.type
_entity_poly.pdbx_seq_one_letter_code
_entity_poly.pdbx_strand_id
1 'polypeptide(L)'
;PAIFGVEVLVGIIKPRYSFVRGENGEDVGEVQQIQDKGKAVPEAKAGMQVAVSMDDLTVGRQVFEKDILYVKVPERDAKALMSTCVEKLSDDEQDVLKEYIKLMQKKTPFWGGF
;
A
#
# COMPACT_ATOMS: atom_id res chain seq x y z
N PRO A 1 11.84 14.87 2.04
CA PRO A 1 11.68 13.42 1.80
C PRO A 1 12.16 12.54 2.96
N ALA A 2 11.25 11.72 3.51
CA ALA A 2 11.60 10.60 4.36
C ALA A 2 12.09 9.42 3.51
N ILE A 3 13.13 8.73 3.97
CA ILE A 3 13.65 7.51 3.34
C ILE A 3 13.71 6.43 4.41
N PHE A 4 13.08 5.29 4.16
CA PHE A 4 13.08 4.16 5.08
C PHE A 4 13.04 2.84 4.32
N GLY A 5 13.54 1.78 4.96
CA GLY A 5 13.49 0.43 4.44
C GLY A 5 12.10 -0.17 4.66
N VAL A 6 11.57 -0.86 3.66
CA VAL A 6 10.33 -1.62 3.75
C VAL A 6 10.53 -3.02 3.20
N GLU A 7 9.74 -3.95 3.71
CA GLU A 7 9.58 -5.28 3.13
C GLU A 7 8.21 -5.38 2.47
N VAL A 8 8.18 -5.77 1.21
CA VAL A 8 6.91 -5.98 0.50
C VAL A 8 6.36 -7.33 0.93
N LEU A 9 5.25 -7.33 1.68
CA LEU A 9 4.65 -8.56 2.18
C LEU A 9 3.88 -9.30 1.08
N VAL A 10 3.01 -8.59 0.37
CA VAL A 10 2.13 -9.16 -0.66
C VAL A 10 1.95 -8.15 -1.80
N GLY A 11 1.80 -8.66 -3.02
CA GLY A 11 1.54 -7.86 -4.21
C GLY A 11 2.76 -7.10 -4.73
N ILE A 12 2.51 -5.93 -5.30
CA ILE A 12 3.52 -5.11 -5.99
C ILE A 12 3.33 -3.64 -5.61
N ILE A 13 4.43 -2.96 -5.29
CA ILE A 13 4.47 -1.51 -5.09
C ILE A 13 5.24 -0.84 -6.22
N LYS A 14 4.82 0.38 -6.59
CA LYS A 14 5.41 1.19 -7.67
C LYS A 14 5.62 2.62 -7.21
N PRO A 15 6.57 3.36 -7.82
CA PRO A 15 6.62 4.81 -7.68
C PRO A 15 5.27 5.44 -8.03
N ARG A 16 4.96 6.58 -7.41
CA ARG A 16 3.69 7.33 -7.48
C ARG A 16 2.49 6.69 -6.80
N TYR A 17 2.66 5.54 -6.13
CA TYR A 17 1.57 4.98 -5.34
C TYR A 17 1.48 5.70 -4.00
N SER A 18 0.26 6.02 -3.59
CA SER A 18 -0.04 6.52 -2.25
C SER A 18 -0.25 5.38 -1.28
N PHE A 19 0.16 5.52 -0.02
CA PHE A 19 -0.08 4.53 1.03
C PHE A 19 -1.04 5.03 2.10
N VAL A 20 -1.68 4.08 2.77
CA VAL A 20 -2.43 4.29 4.01
C VAL A 20 -1.91 3.39 5.12
N ARG A 21 -2.11 3.82 6.36
CA ARG A 21 -1.69 3.06 7.55
C ARG A 21 -2.69 1.95 7.86
N GLY A 22 -2.21 0.73 8.10
CA GLY A 22 -3.04 -0.45 8.37
C GLY A 22 -3.83 -0.37 9.69
N GLU A 23 -3.37 0.44 10.64
CA GLU A 23 -4.02 0.57 11.96
C GLU A 23 -5.38 1.28 11.88
N ASN A 24 -5.49 2.33 11.06
CA ASN A 24 -6.62 3.25 11.07
C ASN A 24 -7.04 3.77 9.67
N GLY A 25 -6.33 3.37 8.62
CA GLY A 25 -6.56 3.81 7.25
C GLY A 25 -6.15 5.25 6.97
N GLU A 26 -5.40 5.91 7.87
CA GLU A 26 -4.92 7.27 7.64
C GLU A 26 -3.96 7.37 6.46
N ASP A 27 -4.02 8.49 5.76
CA ASP A 27 -3.18 8.76 4.61
C ASP A 27 -1.74 9.03 5.06
N VAL A 28 -0.81 8.28 4.48
CA VAL A 28 0.62 8.37 4.80
C VAL A 28 1.32 9.31 3.82
N GLY A 29 1.14 9.08 2.52
CA GLY A 29 1.78 9.88 1.49
C GLY A 29 2.04 9.10 0.20
N GLU A 30 2.67 9.77 -0.77
CA GLU A 30 3.03 9.20 -2.07
C GLU A 30 4.50 8.76 -2.11
N VAL A 31 4.74 7.58 -2.69
CA VAL A 31 6.08 7.08 -3.02
C VAL A 31 6.68 7.90 -4.15
N GLN A 32 7.78 8.59 -3.90
CA GLN A 32 8.57 9.26 -4.93
C GLN A 32 9.43 8.27 -5.73
N GLN A 33 10.19 7.44 -5.03
CA GLN A 33 11.14 6.51 -5.64
C GLN A 33 11.31 5.27 -4.77
N ILE A 34 11.53 4.13 -5.44
CA ILE A 34 11.90 2.85 -4.82
C ILE A 34 13.31 2.48 -5.27
N GLN A 35 14.15 2.04 -4.34
CA GLN A 35 15.52 1.62 -4.60
C GLN A 35 15.79 0.22 -4.04
N ASP A 36 16.38 -0.64 -4.86
CA ASP A 36 16.93 -1.94 -4.45
C ASP A 36 18.46 -1.87 -4.51
N LYS A 37 19.13 -2.07 -3.37
CA LYS A 37 20.60 -2.03 -3.23
C LYS A 37 21.23 -0.79 -3.89
N GLY A 38 20.60 0.37 -3.69
CA GLY A 38 21.06 1.67 -4.21
C GLY A 38 20.76 1.93 -5.69
N LYS A 39 20.00 1.04 -6.37
CA LYS A 39 19.54 1.25 -7.74
C LYS A 39 18.04 1.52 -7.76
N ALA A 40 17.62 2.55 -8.48
CA ALA A 40 16.21 2.84 -8.68
C ALA A 40 15.53 1.69 -9.44
N VAL A 41 14.40 1.20 -8.92
CA VAL A 41 13.62 0.14 -9.55
C VAL A 41 12.22 0.65 -9.91
N PRO A 42 11.64 0.19 -11.03
CA PRO A 42 10.31 0.62 -11.45
C PRO A 42 9.18 -0.02 -10.62
N GLU A 43 9.47 -1.15 -9.96
CA GLU A 43 8.53 -1.87 -9.09
C GLU A 43 9.29 -2.72 -8.06
N ALA A 44 8.63 -3.03 -6.95
CA ALA A 44 9.09 -4.03 -5.98
C ALA A 44 7.96 -5.01 -5.67
N LYS A 45 8.29 -6.31 -5.62
CA LYS A 45 7.36 -7.43 -5.47
C LYS A 45 7.47 -8.04 -4.09
N ALA A 46 6.48 -8.85 -3.72
CA ALA A 46 6.48 -9.63 -2.48
C ALA A 46 7.84 -10.33 -2.20
N GLY A 47 8.29 -10.24 -0.96
CA GLY A 47 9.57 -10.74 -0.47
C GLY A 47 10.77 -9.82 -0.74
N MET A 48 10.61 -8.73 -1.49
CA MET A 48 11.69 -7.76 -1.69
C MET A 48 11.81 -6.80 -0.49
N GLN A 49 13.05 -6.55 -0.08
CA GLN A 49 13.38 -5.49 0.88
C GLN A 49 13.99 -4.32 0.12
N VAL A 50 13.33 -3.17 0.14
CA VAL A 50 13.69 -2.00 -0.68
C VAL A 50 13.67 -0.73 0.16
N ALA A 51 14.45 0.25 -0.25
CA ALA A 51 14.37 1.60 0.30
C ALA A 51 13.31 2.40 -0.46
N VAL A 52 12.39 3.02 0.27
CA VAL A 52 11.33 3.85 -0.29
C VAL A 52 11.53 5.29 0.17
N SER A 53 11.37 6.21 -0.76
CA SER A 53 11.36 7.65 -0.49
C SER A 53 9.96 8.21 -0.64
N MET A 54 9.54 9.04 0.31
CA MET A 54 8.24 9.73 0.30
C MET A 54 8.42 11.20 0.62
N ASP A 55 7.69 12.05 -0.08
CA ASP A 55 7.64 13.49 0.23
C ASP A 55 6.63 13.79 1.33
N ASP A 56 6.88 14.89 2.05
CA ASP A 56 6.02 15.43 3.10
C ASP A 56 5.63 14.44 4.21
N LEU A 57 6.42 13.37 4.39
CA LEU A 57 6.25 12.39 5.45
C LEU A 57 7.36 12.53 6.50
N THR A 58 6.99 12.49 7.78
CA THR A 58 7.93 12.40 8.91
C THR A 58 7.85 11.04 9.60
N VAL A 59 8.91 10.24 9.50
CA VAL A 59 9.07 8.95 10.23
C VAL A 59 9.22 9.23 11.73
N GLY A 60 8.53 8.45 12.57
CA GLY A 60 8.41 8.66 14.01
C GLY A 60 7.28 9.62 14.42
N ARG A 61 6.53 10.16 13.46
CA ARG A 61 5.35 11.00 13.71
C ARG A 61 4.12 10.55 12.94
N GLN A 62 4.27 10.24 11.65
CA GLN A 62 3.18 9.78 10.78
C GLN A 62 3.28 8.29 10.43
N VAL A 63 4.51 7.74 10.41
CA VAL A 63 4.79 6.32 10.24
C VAL A 63 5.82 5.89 11.27
N PHE A 64 5.58 4.76 11.91
CA PHE A 64 6.47 4.18 12.91
C PHE A 64 7.13 2.90 12.40
N GLU A 65 8.23 2.51 13.04
CA GLU A 65 8.86 1.23 12.74
C GLU A 65 7.86 0.09 12.98
N LYS A 66 7.83 -0.87 12.06
CA LYS A 66 6.93 -2.05 12.07
C LYS A 66 5.46 -1.75 11.77
N ASP A 67 5.11 -0.54 11.35
CA ASP A 67 3.80 -0.27 10.79
C ASP A 67 3.56 -1.08 9.50
N ILE A 68 2.35 -1.59 9.35
CA ILE A 68 1.87 -2.16 8.09
C ILE A 68 1.23 -1.05 7.26
N LEU A 69 1.68 -0.91 6.02
CA LEU A 69 1.15 0.06 5.07
C LEU A 69 0.47 -0.66 3.92
N TYR A 70 -0.67 -0.13 3.47
CA TYR A 70 -1.39 -0.62 2.31
C TYR A 70 -1.32 0.40 1.19
N VAL A 71 -1.31 -0.08 -0.06
CA VAL A 71 -1.51 0.79 -1.22
C VAL A 71 -2.91 1.39 -1.13
N LYS A 72 -2.99 2.72 -1.27
CA LYS A 72 -4.26 3.44 -1.35
C LYS A 72 -4.91 3.13 -2.70
N VAL A 73 -5.85 2.19 -2.69
CA VAL A 73 -6.65 1.85 -3.86
C VAL A 73 -7.95 2.66 -3.82
N PRO A 74 -8.26 3.46 -4.86
CA PRO A 74 -9.55 4.15 -4.95
C PRO A 74 -10.72 3.16 -4.90
N GLU A 75 -11.86 3.60 -4.36
CA GLU A 75 -13.03 2.73 -4.21
C GLU A 75 -13.47 2.07 -5.53
N ARG A 76 -13.43 2.82 -6.64
CA ARG A 76 -13.80 2.32 -7.97
C ARG A 76 -12.90 1.17 -8.41
N ASP A 77 -11.60 1.29 -8.16
CA ASP A 77 -10.62 0.29 -8.55
C ASP A 77 -10.69 -0.92 -7.63
N ALA A 78 -10.91 -0.73 -6.32
CA ALA A 78 -11.12 -1.82 -5.37
C ALA A 78 -12.36 -2.67 -5.74
N LYS A 79 -13.47 -2.02 -6.15
CA LYS A 79 -14.65 -2.71 -6.68
C LYS A 79 -14.34 -3.48 -7.96
N ALA A 80 -13.65 -2.85 -8.91
CA ALA A 80 -13.28 -3.52 -10.16
C ALA A 80 -12.35 -4.72 -9.93
N LEU A 81 -11.42 -4.62 -8.99
CA LEU A 81 -10.53 -5.71 -8.61
C LEU A 81 -11.31 -6.89 -8.05
N MET A 82 -12.25 -6.63 -7.14
CA MET A 82 -13.03 -7.67 -6.48
C MET A 82 -14.09 -8.31 -7.40
N SER A 83 -14.68 -7.56 -8.33
CA SER A 83 -15.75 -8.06 -9.21
C SER A 83 -15.26 -8.62 -10.54
N THR A 84 -14.18 -8.09 -11.11
CA THR A 84 -13.78 -8.38 -12.50
C THR A 84 -12.36 -8.92 -12.62
N CYS A 85 -11.48 -8.64 -11.67
CA CYS A 85 -10.08 -9.07 -11.72
C CYS A 85 -9.70 -10.04 -10.61
N VAL A 86 -10.66 -10.60 -9.89
CA VAL A 86 -10.42 -11.55 -8.80
C VAL A 86 -9.63 -12.77 -9.27
N GLU A 87 -9.93 -13.27 -10.48
CA GLU A 87 -9.24 -14.42 -11.09
C GLU A 87 -7.78 -14.15 -11.48
N LYS A 88 -7.36 -12.87 -11.50
CA LYS A 88 -5.99 -12.46 -11.82
C LYS A 88 -5.14 -12.21 -10.57
N LEU A 89 -5.77 -12.19 -9.40
CA LEU A 89 -5.12 -11.96 -8.11
C LEU A 89 -4.80 -13.32 -7.49
N SER A 90 -3.61 -13.45 -6.90
CA SER A 90 -3.30 -14.61 -6.07
C SER A 90 -4.21 -14.65 -4.83
N ASP A 91 -4.34 -15.81 -4.19
CA ASP A 91 -5.12 -15.94 -2.94
C ASP A 91 -4.68 -14.93 -1.88
N ASP A 92 -3.37 -14.72 -1.72
CA ASP A 92 -2.80 -13.73 -0.81
C ASP A 92 -3.21 -12.30 -1.17
N GLU A 93 -3.18 -11.95 -2.46
CA GLU A 93 -3.58 -10.61 -2.92
C GLU A 93 -5.08 -10.37 -2.72
N GLN A 94 -5.91 -11.40 -2.88
CA GLN A 94 -7.34 -11.32 -2.61
C GLN A 94 -7.62 -11.10 -1.12
N ASP A 95 -6.88 -11.78 -0.25
CA ASP A 95 -7.06 -11.64 1.20
C ASP A 95 -6.59 -10.27 1.70
N VAL A 96 -5.48 -9.75 1.17
CA VAL A 96 -5.04 -8.37 1.43
C VAL A 96 -6.03 -7.35 0.91
N LEU A 97 -6.64 -7.57 -0.27
CA LEU A 97 -7.69 -6.68 -0.79
C LEU A 97 -8.92 -6.68 0.11
N LYS A 98 -9.38 -7.84 0.59
CA LYS A 98 -10.50 -7.95 1.55
C LYS A 98 -10.18 -7.23 2.86
N GLU A 99 -8.95 -7.37 3.37
CA GLU A 99 -8.49 -6.68 4.56
C GLU A 99 -8.49 -5.16 4.37
N TYR A 100 -7.95 -4.69 3.25
CA TYR A 100 -7.97 -3.28 2.87
C TYR A 100 -9.39 -2.70 2.79
N ILE A 101 -10.32 -3.42 2.17
CA ILE A 101 -11.72 -2.99 2.10
C ILE A 101 -12.33 -2.86 3.50
N LYS A 102 -12.10 -3.84 4.39
CA LYS A 102 -12.58 -3.78 5.77
C LYS A 102 -11.97 -2.60 6.54
N LEU A 103 -10.68 -2.32 6.33
CA LEU A 103 -9.99 -1.17 6.92
C LEU A 103 -10.66 0.14 6.48
N MET A 104 -10.88 0.30 5.18
CA MET A 104 -11.48 1.52 4.63
C MET A 104 -12.95 1.69 5.03
N GLN A 105 -13.71 0.59 5.17
CA GLN A 105 -15.08 0.61 5.71
C GLN A 105 -15.15 1.06 7.18
N LYS A 106 -14.14 0.71 8.00
CA LYS A 106 -14.04 1.22 9.39
C LYS A 106 -13.78 2.73 9.41
N LYS A 107 -12.94 3.24 8.49
CA LYS A 107 -12.62 4.67 8.38
C LYS A 107 -13.78 5.48 7.81
N THR A 108 -14.41 5.00 6.74
CA THR A 108 -15.50 5.68 6.02
C THR A 108 -16.67 4.70 5.86
N PRO A 109 -17.76 4.86 6.64
CA PRO A 109 -18.96 4.06 6.46
C PRO A 109 -19.46 4.12 5.01
N PHE A 110 -19.91 3.00 4.46
CA PHE A 110 -20.33 2.83 3.05
C PHE A 110 -19.22 2.85 1.98
N TRP A 111 -17.95 2.91 2.39
CA TRP A 111 -16.84 2.78 1.44
C TRP A 111 -16.85 1.39 0.79
N GLY A 112 -16.88 1.34 -0.53
CA GLY A 112 -16.90 0.08 -1.26
C GLY A 112 -18.28 -0.61 -1.24
N GLY A 113 -19.38 0.12 -1.04
CA GLY A 113 -20.73 -0.45 -1.09
C GLY A 113 -20.97 -1.20 -2.41
N PHE A 114 -21.11 -2.52 -2.30
CA PHE A 114 -21.56 -3.42 -3.37
C PHE A 114 -23.08 -3.60 -3.27
#